data_AF-A1DZ61-F1
#
_entry.id   AF-A1DZ61-F1
#
_cell.length_a   1.000
_cell.length_b   1.000
_cell.length_c   1.000
_cell.angle_alpha   90.00
_cell.angle_beta   90.00
_cell.angle_gamma   90.00
#
_symmetry.space_group_name_H-M   'P 1'
#
loop_
_entity.id
_entity.type
_entity.pdbx_description
1 polymer ?
#
loop_
_entity_poly.entity_id
_entity_poly.type
_entity_poly.pdbx_seq_one_letter_code
_entity_poly.pdbx_strand_id
1 'polypeptide(L)'
;VSRFNGDDYMAKVEEIHYIDVSPKQIVSVATSGIPFLENDDANRALMGANMQRQAVPLIKPESPIVATGIEFEAARDSGESIVAKEDAIVKYVDSKTIITDGESGIRTYILSDYERSNNGTSLTQSPIVKVGDVVKKGEIIADGPSMDQGELAIGQNVVVAFSTYNGYNFEDAIVMSERIVIDDRFTSIHIDEYTLEVRNTKQGQEEV
;
A
#
# COMPACT_ATOMS: atom_id res chain seq x y z
N VAL A 1 32.42 15.56 -7.01
CA VAL A 1 32.75 14.12 -6.91
C VAL A 1 32.07 13.43 -8.08
N SER A 2 32.80 12.61 -8.82
CA SER A 2 32.34 11.85 -9.98
C SER A 2 32.82 10.41 -9.87
N ARG A 3 32.17 9.49 -10.61
CA ARG A 3 32.56 8.08 -10.65
C ARG A 3 33.05 7.68 -12.03
N PHE A 4 34.17 6.96 -12.11
CA PHE A 4 34.71 6.39 -13.36
C PHE A 4 35.17 4.97 -13.10
N ASN A 5 34.64 4.02 -13.88
CA ASN A 5 34.89 2.58 -13.72
C ASN A 5 34.69 2.03 -12.30
N GLY A 6 33.78 2.64 -11.52
CA GLY A 6 33.46 2.24 -10.15
C GLY A 6 34.20 3.01 -9.06
N ASP A 7 35.25 3.75 -9.42
CA ASP A 7 36.04 4.53 -8.46
C ASP A 7 35.54 5.97 -8.36
N ASP A 8 35.51 6.48 -7.13
CA ASP A 8 35.12 7.86 -6.83
C ASP A 8 36.35 8.79 -6.87
N TYR A 9 36.26 9.89 -7.63
CA TYR A 9 37.34 10.88 -7.74
C TYR A 9 36.79 12.29 -8.00
N MET A 10 37.68 13.28 -7.92
CA MET A 10 37.35 14.68 -8.19
C MET A 10 37.71 15.01 -9.64
N ALA A 11 36.73 14.95 -10.55
CA ALA A 11 36.87 15.42 -11.93
C ALA A 11 36.64 16.93 -12.04
N LYS A 12 37.17 17.53 -13.11
CA LYS A 12 36.81 18.88 -13.51
C LYS A 12 35.45 18.90 -14.22
N VAL A 13 34.81 20.07 -14.27
CA VAL A 13 33.46 20.21 -14.87
C VAL A 13 33.48 19.82 -16.36
N GLU A 14 34.57 20.09 -17.08
CA GLU A 14 34.70 19.78 -18.51
C GLU A 14 34.82 18.27 -18.80
N GLU A 15 35.13 17.46 -17.80
CA GLU A 15 35.29 16.00 -17.90
C GLU A 15 33.98 15.25 -17.60
N ILE A 16 32.94 15.97 -17.15
CA ILE A 16 31.63 15.40 -16.80
C ILE A 16 30.80 15.22 -18.06
N HIS A 17 30.52 13.96 -18.40
CA HIS A 17 29.70 13.60 -19.57
C HIS A 17 28.23 13.37 -19.22
N TYR A 18 27.95 12.89 -17.99
CA TYR A 18 26.62 12.52 -17.53
C TYR A 18 26.43 12.89 -16.06
N ILE A 19 25.18 13.03 -15.64
CA ILE A 19 24.77 13.29 -14.26
C ILE A 19 23.68 12.30 -13.86
N ASP A 20 23.68 11.89 -12.59
CA ASP A 20 22.62 11.08 -12.00
C ASP A 20 21.27 11.82 -12.03
N VAL A 21 20.20 11.10 -12.33
CA VAL A 21 18.87 11.70 -12.52
C VAL A 21 18.20 11.99 -11.18
N SER A 22 18.28 11.06 -10.23
CA SER A 22 17.62 11.18 -8.94
C SER A 22 18.31 10.28 -7.89
N PRO A 23 18.42 10.73 -6.63
CA PRO A 23 18.86 9.87 -5.52
C PRO A 23 17.97 8.63 -5.31
N LYS A 24 16.71 8.65 -5.77
CA LYS A 24 15.79 7.49 -5.65
C LYS A 24 16.16 6.35 -6.62
N GLN A 25 16.96 6.61 -7.66
CA GLN A 25 17.26 5.62 -8.70
C GLN A 25 18.11 4.43 -8.20
N ILE A 26 18.82 4.60 -7.09
CA ILE A 26 19.75 3.60 -6.55
C ILE A 26 19.10 2.62 -5.56
N VAL A 27 17.84 2.85 -5.18
CA VAL A 27 17.13 2.08 -4.15
C VAL A 27 15.83 1.50 -4.70
N SER A 28 15.31 0.46 -4.03
CA SER A 28 14.03 -0.16 -4.40
C SER A 28 12.84 0.75 -4.08
N VAL A 29 11.65 0.46 -4.63
CA VAL A 29 10.41 1.20 -4.31
C VAL A 29 10.10 1.15 -2.81
N ALA A 30 10.19 -0.03 -2.18
CA ALA A 30 9.96 -0.18 -0.73
C ALA A 30 10.97 0.63 0.10
N THR A 31 12.25 0.60 -0.27
CA THR A 31 13.29 1.39 0.39
C THR A 31 13.09 2.90 0.17
N SER A 32 12.59 3.29 -1.01
CA SER A 32 12.25 4.69 -1.32
C SER A 32 11.09 5.22 -0.48
N GLY A 33 10.25 4.34 0.07
CA GLY A 33 9.16 4.69 1.00
C GLY A 33 9.60 4.90 2.45
N ILE A 34 10.89 4.76 2.76
CA ILE A 34 11.42 5.00 4.11
C ILE A 34 11.79 6.49 4.26
N PRO A 35 11.13 7.27 5.14
CA PRO A 35 11.50 8.66 5.38
C PRO A 35 12.85 8.74 6.11
N PHE A 36 13.63 9.78 5.82
CA PHE A 36 14.94 10.04 6.44
C PHE A 36 15.96 8.91 6.28
N LEU A 37 15.87 8.14 5.19
CA LEU A 37 16.72 6.98 4.88
C LEU A 37 18.23 7.28 5.02
N GLU A 38 18.66 8.50 4.73
CA GLU A 38 20.04 8.95 4.85
C GLU A 38 20.58 8.94 6.29
N ASN A 39 19.70 8.87 7.30
CA ASN A 39 20.05 8.82 8.71
C ASN A 39 19.99 7.40 9.30
N ASP A 40 19.50 6.44 8.52
CA ASP A 40 19.39 5.05 8.94
C ASP A 40 20.59 4.23 8.46
N ASP A 41 21.02 3.26 9.28
CA ASP A 41 22.00 2.29 8.81
C ASP A 41 21.38 1.31 7.79
N ALA A 42 22.21 0.82 6.88
CA ALA A 42 21.75 0.00 5.76
C ALA A 42 21.03 -1.30 6.19
N ASN A 43 21.42 -1.90 7.33
CA ASN A 43 20.80 -3.13 7.81
C ASN A 43 19.41 -2.86 8.38
N ARG A 44 19.22 -1.77 9.12
CA ARG A 44 17.89 -1.33 9.61
C ARG A 44 16.99 -0.88 8.47
N ALA A 45 17.51 -0.16 7.48
CA ALA A 45 16.76 0.20 6.30
C ALA A 45 16.27 -1.06 5.53
N LEU A 46 17.12 -2.08 5.41
CA LEU A 46 16.76 -3.37 4.83
C LEU A 46 15.63 -4.07 5.62
N MET A 47 15.73 -4.06 6.95
CA MET A 47 14.66 -4.58 7.81
C MET A 47 13.36 -3.83 7.60
N GLY A 48 13.39 -2.49 7.57
CA GLY A 48 12.21 -1.65 7.32
C GLY A 48 11.55 -1.96 5.98
N ALA A 49 12.32 -2.05 4.90
CA ALA A 49 11.80 -2.39 3.57
C ALA A 49 11.18 -3.80 3.51
N ASN A 50 11.72 -4.75 4.28
CA ASN A 50 11.14 -6.10 4.38
C ASN A 50 9.86 -6.13 5.23
N MET A 51 9.82 -5.36 6.32
CA MET A 51 8.65 -5.26 7.19
C MET A 51 7.44 -4.67 6.45
N GLN A 52 7.64 -3.69 5.56
CA GLN A 52 6.56 -3.13 4.74
C GLN A 52 5.82 -4.21 3.93
N ARG A 53 6.53 -5.22 3.40
CA ARG A 53 5.94 -6.30 2.60
C ARG A 53 5.17 -7.33 3.43
N GLN A 54 5.33 -7.31 4.75
CA GLN A 54 4.63 -8.17 5.70
C GLN A 54 3.43 -7.47 6.34
N ALA A 55 3.20 -6.20 6.00
CA ALA A 55 2.07 -5.44 6.54
C ALA A 55 0.74 -6.08 6.12
N VAL A 56 -0.17 -6.19 7.09
CA VAL A 56 -1.51 -6.73 6.89
C VAL A 56 -2.48 -5.56 6.65
N PRO A 57 -3.36 -5.65 5.64
CA PRO A 57 -4.36 -4.61 5.42
C PRO A 57 -5.27 -4.40 6.63
N LEU A 58 -5.35 -3.14 7.06
CA LEU A 58 -6.24 -2.70 8.13
C LEU A 58 -7.60 -2.32 7.56
N ILE A 59 -8.64 -2.35 8.40
CA ILE A 59 -9.99 -1.90 8.01
C ILE A 59 -10.02 -0.39 7.74
N LYS A 60 -9.23 0.37 8.49
CA LYS A 60 -9.13 1.83 8.39
C LYS A 60 -7.66 2.24 8.25
N PRO A 61 -7.02 2.03 7.09
CA PRO A 61 -5.66 2.50 6.88
C PRO A 61 -5.59 4.04 6.94
N GLU A 62 -4.42 4.58 7.27
CA GLU A 62 -4.16 6.03 7.30
C GLU A 62 -2.82 6.31 6.64
N SER A 63 -2.79 7.27 5.70
CA SER A 63 -1.56 7.69 5.05
C SER A 63 -0.55 8.24 6.05
N PRO A 64 0.76 7.96 5.88
CA PRO A 64 1.77 8.39 6.85
C PRO A 64 1.85 9.92 6.93
N ILE A 65 1.92 10.47 8.16
CA ILE A 65 2.10 11.93 8.36
C ILE A 65 3.39 12.44 7.69
N VAL A 66 4.42 11.60 7.62
CA VAL A 66 5.69 11.90 6.95
C VAL A 66 5.90 10.90 5.82
N ALA A 67 5.65 11.35 4.59
CA ALA A 67 5.76 10.56 3.37
C ALA A 67 7.04 10.92 2.57
N THR A 68 7.41 10.08 1.59
CA THR A 68 8.56 10.35 0.68
C THR A 68 8.13 10.77 -0.73
N GLY A 69 6.83 10.67 -1.03
CA GLY A 69 6.21 10.96 -2.31
C GLY A 69 6.21 9.78 -3.29
N ILE A 70 6.65 8.59 -2.88
CA ILE A 70 6.55 7.37 -3.71
C ILE A 70 5.20 6.66 -3.52
N GLU A 71 4.46 7.01 -2.47
CA GLU A 71 3.26 6.32 -1.99
C GLU A 71 2.15 6.31 -3.04
N PHE A 72 1.94 7.44 -3.73
CA PHE A 72 0.97 7.54 -4.82
C PHE A 72 1.35 6.65 -6.02
N GLU A 73 2.61 6.69 -6.46
CA GLU A 73 3.08 5.87 -7.58
C GLU A 73 3.04 4.39 -7.24
N ALA A 74 3.43 4.03 -6.02
CA ALA A 74 3.36 2.66 -5.51
C ALA A 74 1.91 2.16 -5.46
N ALA A 75 0.96 2.97 -4.98
CA ALA A 75 -0.45 2.62 -4.93
C ALA A 75 -1.06 2.48 -6.34
N ARG A 76 -0.78 3.42 -7.25
CA ARG A 76 -1.26 3.40 -8.64
C ARG A 76 -0.72 2.20 -9.41
N ASP A 77 0.57 1.92 -9.29
CA ASP A 77 1.26 0.91 -10.11
C ASP A 77 1.24 -0.49 -9.48
N SER A 78 0.69 -0.64 -8.25
CA SER A 78 0.51 -1.93 -7.57
C SER A 78 -0.47 -2.87 -8.28
N GLY A 79 -1.44 -2.32 -9.02
CA GLY A 79 -2.54 -3.07 -9.62
C GLY A 79 -3.71 -3.39 -8.68
N GLU A 80 -3.62 -3.00 -7.40
CA GLU A 80 -4.68 -3.19 -6.40
C GLU A 80 -5.70 -2.03 -6.38
N SER A 81 -5.31 -0.85 -6.84
CA SER A 81 -6.19 0.31 -7.01
C SER A 81 -6.92 0.30 -8.35
N ILE A 82 -8.07 0.96 -8.43
CA ILE A 82 -8.75 1.19 -9.70
C ILE A 82 -8.32 2.53 -10.27
N VAL A 83 -7.72 2.50 -11.45
CA VAL A 83 -7.17 3.69 -12.14
C VAL A 83 -8.01 4.05 -13.37
N ALA A 84 -8.30 5.34 -13.54
CA ALA A 84 -9.00 5.88 -14.69
C ALA A 84 -8.18 5.70 -15.99
N LYS A 85 -8.80 5.10 -17.01
CA LYS A 85 -8.13 4.79 -18.29
C LYS A 85 -8.08 5.97 -19.27
N GLU A 86 -8.96 6.94 -19.10
CA GLU A 86 -9.09 8.15 -19.92
C GLU A 86 -9.67 9.28 -19.07
N ASP A 87 -9.60 10.51 -19.60
CA ASP A 87 -10.26 11.66 -19.00
C ASP A 87 -11.78 11.48 -19.11
N ALA A 88 -12.49 11.56 -17.99
CA ALA A 88 -13.91 11.25 -17.93
C ALA A 88 -14.62 11.97 -16.78
N ILE A 89 -15.96 12.00 -16.85
CA ILE A 89 -16.82 12.52 -15.78
C ILE A 89 -17.49 11.33 -15.10
N VAL A 90 -17.44 11.28 -13.77
CA VAL A 90 -18.10 10.24 -12.97
C VAL A 90 -19.61 10.45 -13.01
N LYS A 91 -20.35 9.45 -13.51
CA LYS A 91 -21.83 9.49 -13.63
C LYS A 91 -22.52 8.75 -12.49
N TYR A 92 -21.91 7.70 -11.97
CA TYR A 92 -22.47 6.88 -10.91
C TYR A 92 -21.35 6.31 -10.04
N VAL A 93 -21.58 6.27 -8.73
CA VAL A 93 -20.68 5.69 -7.75
C VAL A 93 -21.51 4.90 -6.75
N ASP A 94 -21.08 3.68 -6.49
CA ASP A 94 -21.58 2.77 -5.46
C ASP A 94 -20.40 1.98 -4.89
N SER A 95 -20.59 1.26 -3.79
CA SER A 95 -19.54 0.46 -3.15
C SER A 95 -18.95 -0.62 -4.06
N LYS A 96 -19.73 -1.09 -5.05
CA LYS A 96 -19.32 -2.17 -5.96
C LYS A 96 -19.02 -1.72 -7.38
N THR A 97 -19.43 -0.50 -7.76
CA THR A 97 -19.37 -0.09 -9.16
C THR A 97 -19.19 1.41 -9.31
N ILE A 98 -18.29 1.80 -10.20
CA ILE A 98 -18.11 3.19 -10.65
C ILE A 98 -18.39 3.25 -12.15
N ILE A 99 -19.20 4.21 -12.58
CA ILE A 99 -19.48 4.44 -14.01
C ILE A 99 -18.97 5.82 -14.38
N THR A 100 -18.12 5.88 -15.40
CA THR A 100 -17.54 7.10 -15.96
C THR A 100 -17.96 7.29 -17.41
N ASP A 101 -18.12 8.54 -17.82
CA ASP A 101 -18.45 8.93 -19.19
C ASP A 101 -17.32 9.80 -19.75
N GLY A 102 -16.56 9.24 -20.70
CA GLY A 102 -15.41 9.89 -21.33
C GLY A 102 -15.55 9.94 -22.85
N GLU A 103 -14.49 10.31 -23.55
CA GLU A 103 -14.50 10.42 -25.01
C GLU A 103 -14.81 9.08 -25.70
N SER A 104 -14.35 7.96 -25.14
CA SER A 104 -14.64 6.62 -25.68
C SER A 104 -16.04 6.09 -25.31
N GLY A 105 -16.85 6.89 -24.61
CA GLY A 105 -18.18 6.52 -24.11
C GLY A 105 -18.20 6.10 -22.63
N ILE A 106 -19.26 5.39 -22.26
CA ILE A 106 -19.50 4.95 -20.88
C ILE A 106 -18.62 3.74 -20.56
N ARG A 107 -17.88 3.82 -19.45
CA ARG A 107 -17.11 2.71 -18.87
C ARG A 107 -17.61 2.39 -17.48
N THR A 108 -17.62 1.10 -17.18
CA THR A 108 -17.99 0.57 -15.87
C THR A 108 -16.78 -0.11 -15.24
N TYR A 109 -16.45 0.28 -14.02
CA TYR A 109 -15.44 -0.33 -13.17
C TYR A 109 -16.14 -1.12 -12.06
N ILE A 110 -15.76 -2.37 -11.87
CA ILE A 110 -16.28 -3.25 -10.82
C ILE A 110 -15.25 -3.29 -9.70
N LEU A 111 -15.71 -3.11 -8.47
CA LEU A 111 -14.89 -3.10 -7.26
C LEU A 111 -14.98 -4.45 -6.56
N SER A 112 -13.85 -4.94 -6.08
CA SER A 112 -13.77 -6.15 -5.24
C SER A 112 -14.27 -5.84 -3.82
N ASP A 113 -15.18 -6.67 -3.31
CA ASP A 113 -15.82 -6.52 -2.00
C ASP A 113 -15.59 -7.79 -1.18
N TYR A 114 -14.74 -7.69 -0.14
CA TYR A 114 -14.32 -8.81 0.73
C TYR A 114 -13.81 -10.06 -0.01
N GLU A 115 -13.02 -9.88 -1.06
CA GLU A 115 -12.39 -11.01 -1.76
C GLU A 115 -11.20 -11.56 -0.96
N ARG A 116 -10.99 -12.87 -1.00
CA ARG A 116 -9.91 -13.52 -0.27
C ARG A 116 -8.58 -13.42 -1.03
N SER A 117 -7.54 -12.92 -0.37
CA SER A 117 -6.17 -13.01 -0.89
C SER A 117 -5.57 -14.40 -0.67
N ASN A 118 -4.46 -14.69 -1.37
CA ASN A 118 -3.71 -15.94 -1.17
C ASN A 118 -3.23 -16.12 0.28
N ASN A 119 -2.95 -15.01 0.98
CA ASN A 119 -2.50 -15.00 2.37
C ASN A 119 -3.66 -14.94 3.37
N GLY A 120 -4.91 -15.08 2.91
CA GLY A 120 -6.10 -15.09 3.76
C GLY A 120 -6.49 -13.71 4.30
N THR A 121 -5.98 -12.62 3.72
CA THR A 121 -6.41 -11.24 4.04
C THR A 121 -7.55 -10.81 3.15
N SER A 122 -8.34 -9.84 3.60
CA SER A 122 -9.42 -9.24 2.79
C SER A 122 -8.85 -8.28 1.75
N LEU A 123 -9.22 -8.49 0.49
CA LEU A 123 -9.05 -7.56 -0.61
C LEU A 123 -10.37 -6.80 -0.75
N THR A 124 -10.36 -5.53 -0.39
CA THR A 124 -11.55 -4.68 -0.42
C THR A 124 -11.18 -3.36 -1.05
N GLN A 125 -11.93 -3.00 -2.08
CA GLN A 125 -11.76 -1.74 -2.79
C GLN A 125 -12.86 -0.77 -2.38
N SER A 126 -12.51 0.50 -2.20
CA SER A 126 -13.45 1.55 -1.80
C SER A 126 -13.37 2.74 -2.76
N PRO A 127 -14.51 3.21 -3.30
CA PRO A 127 -14.51 4.36 -4.20
C PRO A 127 -14.09 5.64 -3.46
N ILE A 128 -13.20 6.44 -4.06
CA ILE A 128 -12.77 7.74 -3.50
C ILE A 128 -13.41 8.94 -4.22
N VAL A 129 -13.87 8.74 -5.45
CA VAL A 129 -14.53 9.77 -6.27
C VAL A 129 -16.02 9.88 -5.97
N LYS A 130 -16.60 11.03 -6.31
CA LYS A 130 -18.04 11.31 -6.19
C LYS A 130 -18.67 11.51 -7.56
N VAL A 131 -19.99 11.36 -7.61
CA VAL A 131 -20.76 11.63 -8.83
C VAL A 131 -20.60 13.11 -9.22
N GLY A 132 -20.20 13.34 -10.46
CA GLY A 132 -19.92 14.67 -11.01
C GLY A 132 -18.44 15.06 -11.05
N ASP A 133 -17.56 14.28 -10.40
CA ASP A 133 -16.12 14.56 -10.43
C ASP A 133 -15.53 14.35 -11.83
N VAL A 134 -14.56 15.19 -12.19
CA VAL A 134 -13.79 15.07 -13.43
C VAL A 134 -12.49 14.37 -13.09
N VAL A 135 -12.30 13.17 -13.64
CA VAL A 135 -11.11 12.35 -13.42
C VAL A 135 -10.20 12.41 -14.64
N LYS A 136 -8.90 12.38 -14.41
CA LYS A 136 -7.89 12.34 -15.48
C LYS A 136 -7.39 10.91 -15.70
N LYS A 137 -6.89 10.65 -16.90
CA LYS A 137 -6.17 9.41 -17.20
C LYS A 137 -5.01 9.22 -16.22
N GLY A 138 -4.97 8.05 -15.58
CA GLY A 138 -3.95 7.69 -14.61
C GLY A 138 -4.25 8.09 -13.17
N GLU A 139 -5.40 8.73 -12.91
CA GLU A 139 -5.87 9.05 -11.57
C GLU A 139 -6.52 7.82 -10.91
N ILE A 140 -6.28 7.63 -9.61
CA ILE A 140 -6.93 6.58 -8.83
C ILE A 140 -8.37 7.01 -8.55
N ILE A 141 -9.32 6.14 -8.83
CA ILE A 141 -10.76 6.39 -8.61
C ILE A 141 -11.36 5.53 -7.50
N ALA A 142 -10.66 4.45 -7.13
CA ALA A 142 -10.95 3.67 -5.94
C ALA A 142 -9.67 3.15 -5.31
N ASP A 143 -9.63 3.24 -3.98
CA ASP A 143 -8.57 2.72 -3.15
C ASP A 143 -8.65 1.20 -3.09
N GLY A 144 -7.48 0.57 -3.12
CA GLY A 144 -7.31 -0.85 -2.84
C GLY A 144 -7.14 -1.14 -1.35
N PRO A 145 -6.86 -2.40 -0.98
CA PRO A 145 -6.41 -2.72 0.37
C PRO A 145 -5.15 -1.92 0.74
N SER A 146 -5.08 -1.42 1.98
CA SER A 146 -3.95 -0.63 2.48
C SER A 146 -3.69 0.66 1.69
N MET A 147 -4.74 1.38 1.33
CA MET A 147 -4.64 2.70 0.69
C MET A 147 -5.55 3.71 1.37
N ASP A 148 -5.16 4.98 1.34
CA ASP A 148 -5.95 6.10 1.85
C ASP A 148 -5.81 7.28 0.90
N GLN A 149 -6.91 7.62 0.22
CA GLN A 149 -7.00 8.71 -0.77
C GLN A 149 -5.98 8.59 -1.92
N GLY A 150 -5.78 7.38 -2.44
CA GLY A 150 -4.87 7.09 -3.54
C GLY A 150 -3.40 6.98 -3.14
N GLU A 151 -3.07 7.04 -1.86
CA GLU A 151 -1.71 6.82 -1.35
C GLU A 151 -1.61 5.47 -0.63
N LEU A 152 -0.41 4.89 -0.67
CA LEU A 152 -0.10 3.67 0.07
C LEU A 152 -0.16 3.93 1.58
N ALA A 153 -1.03 3.20 2.27
CA ALA A 153 -1.31 3.34 3.69
C ALA A 153 -1.34 1.97 4.38
N ILE A 154 -0.17 1.48 4.76
CA ILE A 154 0.02 0.14 5.35
C ILE A 154 -0.09 0.09 6.88
N GLY A 155 -0.54 1.17 7.52
CA GLY A 155 -0.53 1.31 8.98
C GLY A 155 -1.43 2.42 9.53
N GLN A 156 -1.04 2.97 10.69
CA GLN A 156 -1.74 4.04 11.41
C GLN A 156 -0.76 5.05 11.99
N ASN A 157 -1.17 6.32 12.04
CA ASN A 157 -0.40 7.34 12.74
C ASN A 157 -0.76 7.35 14.23
N VAL A 158 0.22 7.09 15.10
CA VAL A 158 0.03 7.08 16.57
C VAL A 158 0.97 8.05 17.27
N VAL A 159 0.54 8.57 18.41
CA VAL A 159 1.40 9.39 19.28
C VAL A 159 2.31 8.46 20.07
N VAL A 160 3.62 8.66 19.93
CA VAL A 160 4.65 7.85 20.58
C VAL A 160 5.38 8.68 21.63
N ALA A 161 5.61 8.10 22.80
CA ALA A 161 6.41 8.70 23.87
C ALA A 161 7.67 7.87 24.11
N PHE A 162 8.84 8.50 24.05
CA PHE A 162 10.12 7.87 24.36
C PHE A 162 10.39 7.99 25.86
N SER A 163 10.05 6.94 26.62
CA SER A 163 10.27 6.88 28.07
C SER A 163 10.38 5.43 28.53
N THR A 164 10.91 5.20 29.73
CA THR A 164 10.88 3.88 30.38
C THR A 164 9.61 3.75 31.21
N TYR A 165 8.91 2.63 31.10
CA TYR A 165 7.65 2.42 31.80
C TYR A 165 7.67 1.11 32.60
N ASN A 166 8.06 1.20 33.87
CA ASN A 166 8.03 0.10 34.85
C ASN A 166 8.63 -1.23 34.36
N GLY A 167 9.58 -1.18 33.42
CA GLY A 167 10.19 -2.36 32.80
C GLY A 167 9.34 -3.09 31.76
N TYR A 168 8.11 -2.63 31.47
CA TYR A 168 7.24 -3.25 30.46
C TYR A 168 7.74 -3.04 29.03
N ASN A 169 8.56 -2.00 28.80
CA ASN A 169 9.26 -1.75 27.54
C ASN A 169 10.74 -2.14 27.61
N PHE A 170 11.06 -3.23 28.31
CA PHE A 170 12.41 -3.78 28.31
C PHE A 170 12.77 -4.37 26.94
N GLU A 171 14.01 -4.19 26.50
CA GLU A 171 14.49 -4.53 25.15
C GLU A 171 13.60 -3.93 24.05
N ASP A 172 12.99 -4.77 23.21
CA ASP A 172 12.18 -4.38 22.04
C ASP A 172 10.67 -4.44 22.33
N ALA A 173 10.27 -4.58 23.60
CA ALA A 173 8.87 -4.63 23.99
C ALA A 173 8.19 -3.26 23.85
N ILE A 174 6.97 -3.25 23.33
CA ILE A 174 6.16 -2.04 23.13
C ILE A 174 4.98 -2.06 24.09
N VAL A 175 4.77 -0.95 24.81
CA VAL A 175 3.57 -0.72 25.61
C VAL A 175 2.62 0.14 24.80
N MET A 176 1.36 -0.31 24.71
CA MET A 176 0.33 0.35 23.94
C MET A 176 -0.85 0.77 24.83
N SER A 177 -1.47 1.90 24.50
CA SER A 177 -2.67 2.36 25.18
C SER A 177 -3.86 1.49 24.78
N GLU A 178 -4.72 1.14 25.74
CA GLU A 178 -5.99 0.45 25.50
C GLU A 178 -6.89 1.18 24.49
N ARG A 179 -6.74 2.51 24.38
CA ARG A 179 -7.46 3.32 23.38
C ARG A 179 -7.27 2.82 21.95
N ILE A 180 -6.11 2.25 21.63
CA ILE A 180 -5.84 1.69 20.30
C ILE A 180 -6.81 0.56 19.95
N VAL A 181 -7.21 -0.23 20.95
CA VAL A 181 -8.18 -1.33 20.81
C VAL A 181 -9.60 -0.77 20.77
N ILE A 182 -9.94 0.16 21.67
CA ILE A 182 -11.28 0.76 21.74
C ILE A 182 -11.64 1.49 20.44
N ASP A 183 -10.66 2.16 19.83
CA ASP A 183 -10.86 2.95 18.61
C ASP A 183 -10.67 2.13 17.31
N ASP A 184 -10.49 0.80 17.40
CA ASP A 184 -10.28 -0.12 16.27
C ASP A 184 -9.15 0.29 15.31
N ARG A 185 -8.02 0.79 15.85
CA ARG A 185 -6.94 1.36 15.02
C ARG A 185 -6.15 0.29 14.26
N PHE A 186 -5.81 -0.82 14.92
CA PHE A 186 -5.07 -1.93 14.32
C PHE A 186 -5.94 -3.18 14.17
N THR A 187 -7.11 -3.01 13.55
CA THR A 187 -8.06 -4.10 13.29
C THR A 187 -7.96 -4.53 11.83
N SER A 188 -7.81 -5.83 11.57
CA SER A 188 -7.73 -6.44 10.24
C SER A 188 -8.79 -7.52 10.06
N ILE A 189 -9.07 -7.91 8.81
CA ILE A 189 -10.03 -8.97 8.47
C ILE A 189 -9.29 -10.11 7.77
N HIS A 190 -9.54 -11.32 8.27
CA HIS A 190 -9.01 -12.56 7.72
C HIS A 190 -10.14 -13.46 7.25
N ILE A 191 -9.94 -14.11 6.10
CA ILE A 191 -10.93 -14.97 5.44
C ILE A 191 -10.32 -16.36 5.25
N ASP A 192 -10.90 -17.34 5.94
CA ASP A 192 -10.56 -18.76 5.80
C ASP A 192 -11.63 -19.49 5.00
N GLU A 193 -11.20 -20.24 3.99
CA GLU A 193 -12.07 -21.05 3.13
C GLU A 193 -11.90 -22.53 3.48
N TYR A 194 -13.02 -23.18 3.80
CA TYR A 194 -13.07 -24.61 4.08
C TYR A 194 -13.95 -25.29 3.04
N THR A 195 -13.33 -26.11 2.19
CA THR A 195 -14.03 -26.84 1.14
C THR A 195 -14.15 -28.31 1.54
N LEU A 196 -15.38 -28.82 1.57
CA LEU A 196 -15.66 -30.25 1.71
C LEU A 196 -16.08 -30.80 0.35
N GLU A 197 -15.37 -31.84 -0.11
CA GLU A 197 -15.77 -32.59 -1.28
C GLU A 197 -16.42 -33.90 -0.85
N VAL A 198 -17.64 -34.14 -1.34
CA VAL A 198 -18.32 -35.41 -1.17
C VAL A 198 -17.99 -36.30 -2.35
N ARG A 199 -17.45 -37.50 -2.09
CA ARG A 199 -17.03 -38.40 -3.16
C ARG A 199 -17.85 -39.68 -3.18
N ASN A 200 -18.07 -40.19 -4.38
CA ASN A 200 -18.61 -41.53 -4.56
C ASN A 200 -17.48 -42.54 -4.40
N THR A 201 -17.55 -43.34 -3.35
CA THR A 201 -16.61 -44.43 -3.10
C THR A 201 -17.21 -45.76 -3.57
N LYS A 202 -16.37 -46.79 -3.67
CA LYS A 202 -16.85 -48.15 -3.99
C LYS A 202 -17.74 -48.76 -2.91
N GLN A 203 -17.71 -48.23 -1.68
CA GLN A 203 -18.48 -48.74 -0.55
C GLN A 203 -19.82 -48.01 -0.35
N GLY A 204 -20.07 -46.95 -1.12
CA GLY A 204 -21.26 -46.13 -1.01
C GLY A 204 -20.96 -44.66 -1.31
N GLN A 205 -22.02 -43.90 -1.53
CA GLN A 205 -21.96 -42.46 -1.67
C GLN A 205 -21.77 -41.84 -0.27
N GLU A 206 -20.80 -40.93 -0.14
CA GLU A 206 -20.71 -40.09 1.05
C GLU A 206 -21.91 -39.13 1.09
N GLU A 207 -22.44 -38.85 2.27
CA GLU A 207 -23.55 -37.92 2.52
C GLU A 207 -23.05 -36.76 3.41
N VAL A 208 -23.64 -35.56 3.24
CA VAL A 208 -23.32 -34.34 4.02
C VAL A 208 -24.13 -34.28 5.30
#